data_AF-A0AAV9VK99-F1
#
_entry.id   AF-A0AAV9VK99-F1
#
_cell.length_a   1.000
_cell.length_b   1.000
_cell.length_c   1.000
_cell.angle_alpha   90.00
_cell.angle_beta   90.00
_cell.angle_gamma   90.00
#
_symmetry.space_group_name_H-M   'P 1'
#
loop_
_entity.id
_entity.type
_entity.pdbx_description
1 polymer ?
#
loop_
_entity_poly.entity_id
_entity_poly.type
_entity_poly.pdbx_seq_one_letter_code
_entity_poly.pdbx_strand_id
1 'polypeptide(L)'
;MATPLERKNQQVWDTLNAPGQGPKQALQMIARRLKKGEKGDHLTAMRAFILAHLPSAGLPSQVSPHTESLSLCNSLAFRTPPPKESETIHLIEMTYIYLGRKAEIGKFHEHLYKARIATPGRTKNIDEAGLKEWYSACLRACDWTGMQKAAMSLQKGFMTNRAYYFWAIAACFIMVPAMTINDRVWSCLASSLPA
;
A
#
# COMPACT_ATOMS: atom_id res chain seq x y z
N MET A 1 25.43 1.50 -10.43
CA MET A 1 25.77 0.06 -10.42
C MET A 1 24.86 -0.62 -9.42
N ALA A 2 24.15 -1.69 -9.81
CA ALA A 2 23.22 -2.36 -8.89
C ALA A 2 23.98 -2.95 -7.69
N THR A 3 23.46 -2.73 -6.48
CA THR A 3 24.04 -3.25 -5.24
C THR A 3 24.00 -4.80 -5.25
N PRO A 4 24.89 -5.48 -4.50
CA PRO A 4 24.83 -6.94 -4.39
C PRO A 4 23.47 -7.47 -3.91
N LEU A 5 22.73 -6.67 -3.13
CA LEU A 5 21.38 -6.99 -2.66
C LEU A 5 20.35 -6.86 -3.78
N GLU A 6 20.38 -5.77 -4.55
CA GLU A 6 19.51 -5.56 -5.71
C GLU A 6 19.66 -6.68 -6.74
N ARG A 7 20.89 -7.13 -7.03
CA ARG A 7 21.11 -8.25 -7.97
C ARG A 7 20.48 -9.55 -7.47
N LYS A 8 20.53 -9.81 -6.17
CA LYS A 8 19.86 -10.98 -5.57
C LYS A 8 18.35 -10.85 -5.62
N ASN A 9 17.80 -9.65 -5.43
CA ASN A 9 16.36 -9.40 -5.55
C ASN A 9 15.91 -9.59 -7.00
N GLN A 10 16.69 -9.09 -7.96
CA GLN A 10 16.46 -9.31 -9.38
C GLN A 10 16.44 -10.79 -9.75
N GLN A 11 17.34 -11.60 -9.18
CA GLN A 11 17.34 -13.05 -9.40
C GLN A 11 16.02 -13.72 -8.99
N VAL A 12 15.34 -13.21 -7.94
CA VAL A 12 14.02 -13.72 -7.56
C VAL A 12 12.96 -13.33 -8.58
N TRP A 13 13.03 -12.11 -9.14
CA TRP A 13 12.14 -11.67 -10.23
C TRP A 13 12.35 -12.49 -11.50
N ASP A 14 13.60 -12.75 -11.87
CA ASP A 14 13.94 -13.56 -13.04
C ASP A 14 13.39 -14.99 -12.88
N THR A 15 13.50 -15.55 -11.67
CA THR A 15 12.93 -16.88 -11.35
C THR A 15 11.41 -16.86 -11.38
N LEU A 16 10.78 -15.79 -10.90
CA LEU A 16 9.32 -15.63 -10.92
C LEU A 16 8.77 -15.57 -12.35
N ASN A 17 9.49 -14.89 -13.25
CA ASN A 17 9.12 -14.70 -14.65
C ASN A 17 9.50 -15.89 -15.55
N ALA A 18 10.24 -16.88 -15.02
CA ALA A 18 10.61 -18.07 -15.77
C ALA A 18 9.38 -18.94 -16.10
N PRO A 19 9.32 -19.54 -17.30
CA PRO A 19 8.20 -20.40 -17.70
C PRO A 19 8.10 -21.65 -16.82
N GLY A 20 6.86 -22.06 -16.49
CA GLY A 20 6.58 -23.26 -15.69
C GLY A 20 6.39 -22.99 -14.20
N GLN A 21 7.14 -23.67 -13.33
CA GLN A 21 7.00 -23.57 -11.86
C GLN A 21 7.71 -22.36 -11.22
N GLY A 22 7.97 -21.31 -11.99
CA GLY A 22 8.69 -20.09 -11.55
C GLY A 22 8.18 -19.51 -10.22
N PRO A 23 6.87 -19.33 -10.02
CA PRO A 23 6.32 -18.78 -8.77
C PRO A 23 6.62 -19.61 -7.53
N LYS A 24 6.54 -20.95 -7.63
CA LYS A 24 6.86 -21.86 -6.53
C LYS A 24 8.35 -21.81 -6.19
N GLN A 25 9.20 -21.78 -7.21
CA GLN A 25 10.65 -21.69 -7.04
C GLN A 25 11.06 -20.34 -6.43
N ALA A 26 10.46 -19.23 -6.87
CA ALA A 26 10.68 -17.91 -6.30
C ALA A 26 10.31 -17.87 -4.81
N LEU A 27 9.16 -18.42 -4.42
CA LEU A 27 8.75 -18.53 -3.01
C LEU A 27 9.73 -19.38 -2.19
N GLN A 28 10.21 -20.50 -2.74
CA GLN A 28 11.22 -21.33 -2.06
C GLN A 28 12.55 -20.57 -1.89
N MET A 29 12.98 -19.80 -2.90
CA MET A 29 14.18 -18.97 -2.81
C MET A 29 14.04 -17.89 -1.74
N ILE A 30 12.90 -17.20 -1.69
CA ILE A 30 12.59 -16.22 -0.64
C ILE A 30 12.62 -16.90 0.74
N ALA A 31 11.95 -18.05 0.91
CA ALA A 31 11.93 -18.77 2.18
C ALA A 31 13.34 -19.20 2.64
N ARG A 32 14.19 -19.64 1.71
CA ARG A 32 15.60 -19.98 2.00
C ARG A 32 16.39 -18.76 2.44
N ARG A 33 16.19 -17.60 1.80
CA ARG A 33 16.89 -16.34 2.16
C ARG A 33 16.46 -15.82 3.52
N LEU A 34 15.15 -15.83 3.81
CA LEU A 34 14.62 -15.44 5.12
C LEU A 34 15.14 -16.36 6.24
N LYS A 35 15.22 -17.67 6.01
CA LYS A 35 15.81 -18.63 6.99
C LYS A 35 17.30 -18.38 7.26
N LYS A 36 18.04 -17.83 6.30
CA LYS A 36 19.46 -17.47 6.47
C LYS A 36 19.67 -16.18 7.28
N GLY A 37 18.60 -15.58 7.79
CA GLY A 37 18.66 -14.37 8.61
C GLY A 37 18.72 -13.06 7.82
N GLU A 38 18.43 -13.10 6.51
CA GLU A 38 18.34 -11.90 5.70
C GLU A 38 17.08 -11.10 6.10
N LYS A 39 17.28 -9.99 6.82
CA LYS A 39 16.21 -9.05 7.18
C LYS A 39 15.85 -8.20 5.95
N GLY A 40 15.13 -8.80 5.01
CA GLY A 40 14.68 -8.13 3.80
C GLY A 40 13.20 -7.77 3.87
N ASP A 41 12.89 -6.51 4.15
CA ASP A 41 11.52 -5.98 3.99
C ASP A 41 11.01 -6.24 2.58
N HIS A 42 11.90 -6.00 1.61
CA HIS A 42 11.66 -6.28 0.20
C HIS A 42 11.29 -7.75 -0.05
N LEU A 43 12.01 -8.70 0.56
CA LEU A 43 11.72 -10.14 0.39
C LEU A 43 10.37 -10.52 0.99
N THR A 44 10.04 -9.93 2.13
CA THR A 44 8.77 -10.18 2.81
C THR A 44 7.61 -9.55 2.02
N ALA A 45 7.80 -8.36 1.47
CA ALA A 45 6.84 -7.70 0.58
C ALA A 45 6.67 -8.47 -0.74
N MET A 46 7.76 -8.96 -1.33
CA MET A 46 7.72 -9.78 -2.54
C MET A 46 7.03 -11.12 -2.31
N ARG A 47 7.25 -11.76 -1.15
CA ARG A 47 6.48 -12.95 -0.75
C ARG A 47 4.98 -12.65 -0.67
N ALA A 48 4.60 -11.56 0.01
CA ALA A 48 3.21 -11.15 0.12
C ALA A 48 2.59 -10.91 -1.27
N PHE A 49 3.31 -10.22 -2.15
CA PHE A 49 2.91 -9.95 -3.52
C PHE A 49 2.65 -11.23 -4.32
N ILE A 50 3.61 -12.18 -4.30
CA ILE A 50 3.47 -13.46 -5.01
C ILE A 50 2.31 -14.28 -4.45
N LEU A 51 2.14 -14.36 -3.12
CA LEU A 51 1.04 -15.09 -2.50
C LEU A 51 -0.33 -14.49 -2.83
N ALA A 52 -0.41 -13.17 -2.99
CA ALA A 52 -1.64 -12.51 -3.43
C ALA A 52 -1.94 -12.79 -4.91
N HIS A 53 -1.00 -12.55 -5.81
CA HIS A 53 -1.24 -12.60 -7.26
C HIS A 53 -1.24 -14.03 -7.82
N LEU A 54 -0.53 -14.95 -7.17
CA LEU A 54 -0.30 -16.31 -7.64
C LEU A 54 -0.57 -17.32 -6.50
N PRO A 55 -1.81 -17.41 -6.00
CA PRO A 55 -2.15 -18.22 -4.82
C PRO A 55 -1.83 -19.72 -5.01
N SER A 56 -1.91 -20.24 -6.25
CA SER A 56 -1.55 -21.62 -6.59
C SER A 56 -0.06 -21.95 -6.41
N ALA A 57 0.78 -20.94 -6.25
CA ALA A 57 2.20 -21.09 -5.95
C ALA A 57 2.48 -21.37 -4.46
N GLY A 58 1.53 -21.08 -3.58
CA GLY A 58 1.65 -21.34 -2.15
C GLY A 58 1.83 -22.84 -1.86
N LEU A 59 2.52 -23.15 -0.75
CA LEU A 59 2.46 -24.49 -0.17
C LEU A 59 1.03 -24.75 0.34
N PRO A 60 0.55 -26.00 0.34
CA PRO A 60 -0.67 -26.35 1.05
C PRO A 60 -0.49 -26.01 2.53
N SER A 61 -1.09 -24.91 2.94
CA SER A 61 -1.11 -24.37 4.30
C SER A 61 -2.54 -24.39 4.80
N GLN A 62 -2.72 -24.48 6.12
CA GLN A 62 -4.03 -24.35 6.76
C GLN A 62 -4.61 -22.93 6.58
N VAL A 63 -3.77 -21.95 6.23
CA VAL A 63 -4.15 -20.55 6.05
C VAL A 63 -4.19 -20.22 4.56
N SER A 64 -5.23 -19.50 4.12
CA SER A 64 -5.35 -19.08 2.73
C SER A 64 -4.16 -18.18 2.31
N PRO A 65 -3.62 -18.32 1.09
CA PRO A 65 -2.51 -17.48 0.62
C PRO A 65 -2.81 -15.98 0.69
N HIS A 66 -4.07 -15.57 0.48
CA HIS A 66 -4.49 -14.18 0.59
C HIS A 66 -4.48 -13.67 2.04
N THR A 67 -4.89 -14.51 2.99
CA THR A 67 -4.85 -14.15 4.42
C THR A 67 -3.40 -14.02 4.91
N GLU A 68 -2.52 -14.92 4.47
CA GLU A 68 -1.08 -14.84 4.77
C GLU A 68 -0.45 -13.60 4.12
N SER A 69 -0.77 -13.32 2.86
CA SER A 69 -0.29 -12.12 2.16
C SER A 69 -0.68 -10.84 2.90
N LEU A 70 -1.94 -10.74 3.33
CA LEU A 70 -2.44 -9.59 4.07
C LEU A 70 -1.74 -9.42 5.42
N SER A 71 -1.50 -10.50 6.16
CA SER A 71 -0.82 -10.43 7.46
C SER A 71 0.63 -9.98 7.32
N LEU A 72 1.34 -10.46 6.29
CA LEU A 72 2.69 -10.03 5.96
C LEU A 72 2.71 -8.52 5.62
N CYS A 73 1.82 -8.05 4.74
CA CYS A 73 1.70 -6.63 4.40
C CYS A 73 1.43 -5.75 5.62
N ASN A 74 0.46 -6.12 6.46
CA ASN A 74 0.15 -5.35 7.67
C ASN A 74 1.34 -5.29 8.64
N SER A 75 2.03 -6.42 8.84
CA SER A 75 3.21 -6.49 9.71
C SER A 75 4.35 -5.58 9.23
N LEU A 76 4.53 -5.44 7.91
CA LEU A 76 5.54 -4.56 7.34
C LEU A 76 5.09 -3.10 7.35
N ALA A 77 3.84 -2.84 6.98
CA ALA A 77 3.31 -1.49 6.79
C ALA A 77 3.29 -0.68 8.09
N PHE A 78 2.91 -1.29 9.20
CA PHE A 78 2.64 -0.59 10.47
C PHE A 78 3.67 -0.80 11.57
N ARG A 79 4.81 -1.44 11.26
CA ARG A 79 5.91 -1.55 12.23
C ARG A 79 6.64 -0.21 12.39
N THR A 80 7.50 -0.17 13.41
CA THR A 80 8.37 0.98 13.71
C THR A 80 9.84 0.50 13.75
N PRO A 81 10.72 0.94 12.83
CA PRO A 81 10.51 1.90 11.75
C PRO A 81 9.81 1.28 10.51
N PRO A 82 9.00 2.08 9.77
CA PRO A 82 8.36 1.61 8.55
C PRO A 82 9.36 1.42 7.39
N PRO A 83 8.97 0.68 6.34
CA PRO A 83 9.82 0.49 5.15
C PRO A 83 10.12 1.83 4.47
N LYS A 84 11.37 2.02 4.05
CA LYS A 84 11.86 3.25 3.40
C LYS A 84 12.08 3.10 1.89
N GLU A 85 12.27 1.87 1.43
CA GLU A 85 12.57 1.56 0.04
C GLU A 85 11.32 1.71 -0.83
N SER A 86 11.43 2.49 -1.90
CA SER A 86 10.32 2.78 -2.83
C SER A 86 9.72 1.50 -3.44
N GLU A 87 10.56 0.55 -3.87
CA GLU A 87 10.10 -0.73 -4.43
C GLU A 87 9.30 -1.55 -3.42
N THR A 88 9.75 -1.57 -2.16
CA THR A 88 9.08 -2.29 -1.08
C THR A 88 7.71 -1.66 -0.76
N ILE A 89 7.63 -0.33 -0.72
CA ILE A 89 6.37 0.42 -0.56
C ILE A 89 5.43 0.07 -1.72
N HIS A 90 5.93 0.10 -2.96
CA HIS A 90 5.14 -0.21 -4.15
C HIS A 90 4.59 -1.64 -4.14
N LEU A 91 5.38 -2.64 -3.73
CA LEU A 91 4.91 -4.02 -3.59
C LEU A 91 3.78 -4.15 -2.58
N ILE A 92 3.86 -3.43 -1.45
CA ILE A 92 2.79 -3.39 -0.45
C ILE A 92 1.53 -2.75 -1.03
N GLU A 93 1.65 -1.62 -1.73
CA GLU A 93 0.53 -0.97 -2.42
C GLU A 93 -0.16 -1.91 -3.42
N MET A 94 0.60 -2.52 -4.32
CA MET A 94 0.05 -3.45 -5.32
C MET A 94 -0.66 -4.62 -4.65
N THR A 95 -0.11 -5.14 -3.56
CA THR A 95 -0.72 -6.23 -2.80
C THR A 95 -2.05 -5.80 -2.17
N TYR A 96 -2.12 -4.61 -1.55
CA TYR A 96 -3.38 -4.09 -1.01
C TYR A 96 -4.43 -3.83 -2.09
N ILE A 97 -4.02 -3.28 -3.24
CA ILE A 97 -4.92 -3.06 -4.39
C ILE A 97 -5.51 -4.39 -4.85
N TYR A 98 -4.66 -5.40 -5.05
CA TYR A 98 -5.08 -6.72 -5.51
C TYR A 98 -6.05 -7.39 -4.54
N LEU A 99 -5.79 -7.29 -3.24
CA LEU A 99 -6.66 -7.82 -2.19
C LEU A 99 -7.94 -6.99 -1.95
N GLY A 100 -8.16 -5.91 -2.69
CA GLY A 100 -9.29 -5.01 -2.51
C GLY A 100 -9.26 -4.22 -1.19
N ARG A 101 -8.09 -4.10 -0.55
CA ARG A 101 -7.88 -3.42 0.74
C ARG A 101 -7.41 -1.97 0.55
N LYS A 102 -8.09 -1.24 -0.34
CA LYS A 102 -7.73 0.14 -0.72
C LYS A 102 -7.62 1.09 0.49
N ALA A 103 -8.51 0.96 1.46
CA ALA A 103 -8.52 1.78 2.67
C ALA A 103 -7.26 1.65 3.55
N GLU A 104 -6.49 0.56 3.39
CA GLU A 104 -5.23 0.39 4.12
C GLU A 104 -4.08 1.21 3.51
N ILE A 105 -4.19 1.59 2.23
CA ILE A 105 -3.17 2.39 1.54
C ILE A 105 -3.09 3.79 2.14
N GLY A 106 -4.23 4.44 2.37
CA GLY A 106 -4.25 5.75 3.03
C GLY A 106 -3.69 5.71 4.44
N LYS A 107 -4.01 4.68 5.23
CA LYS A 107 -3.44 4.50 6.58
C LYS A 107 -1.94 4.23 6.53
N PHE A 108 -1.48 3.43 5.58
CA PHE A 108 -0.06 3.11 5.40
C PHE A 108 0.75 4.37 5.04
N HIS A 109 0.27 5.17 4.08
CA HIS A 109 0.93 6.43 3.71
C HIS A 109 0.83 7.50 4.80
N GLU A 110 -0.26 7.54 5.57
CA GLU A 110 -0.34 8.37 6.77
C GLU A 110 0.76 8.00 7.78
N HIS A 111 0.98 6.71 8.01
CA HIS A 111 2.03 6.21 8.90
C HIS A 111 3.43 6.53 8.38
N LEU A 112 3.69 6.34 7.08
CA LEU A 112 4.96 6.72 6.43
C LEU A 112 5.23 8.22 6.59
N TYR A 113 4.21 9.06 6.37
CA TYR A 113 4.32 10.50 6.54
C TYR A 113 4.65 10.88 7.99
N LYS A 114 3.93 10.31 8.96
CA LYS A 114 4.18 10.55 10.40
C LYS A 114 5.59 10.14 10.82
N ALA A 115 6.05 8.98 10.37
CA ALA A 115 7.42 8.53 10.63
C ALA A 115 8.46 9.46 9.97
N ARG A 116 8.17 9.98 8.77
CA ARG A 116 9.05 10.92 8.08
C ARG A 116 9.16 12.26 8.83
N ILE A 117 8.06 12.83 9.31
CA ILE A 117 8.10 14.09 10.08
C ILE A 117 8.70 13.91 11.48
N ALA A 118 8.58 12.72 12.07
CA ALA A 118 9.19 12.38 13.36
C ALA A 118 10.69 12.06 13.31
N THR A 119 11.32 12.16 12.13
CA THR A 119 12.75 11.87 11.97
C THR A 119 13.60 12.88 12.75
N PRO A 120 14.52 12.44 13.63
CA PRO A 120 15.38 13.33 14.42
C PRO A 120 16.18 14.29 13.54
N GLY A 121 16.26 15.56 13.93
CA GLY A 121 17.00 16.59 13.20
C GLY A 121 16.19 17.39 12.18
N ARG A 122 14.89 17.10 12.02
CA ARG A 122 14.00 17.94 11.20
C ARG A 122 13.58 19.19 11.97
N THR A 123 13.70 20.35 11.31
CA THR A 123 13.30 21.66 11.85
C THR A 123 11.84 22.02 11.52
N LYS A 124 11.26 21.40 10.47
CA LYS A 124 9.86 21.63 10.06
C LYS A 124 9.01 20.42 10.38
N ASN A 125 7.91 20.67 11.09
CA ASN A 125 6.90 19.68 11.45
C ASN A 125 5.97 19.29 10.28
N ILE A 126 6.13 19.92 9.12
CA ILE A 126 5.32 19.69 7.92
C ILE A 126 6.25 19.45 6.73
N ASP A 127 5.95 18.42 5.96
CA ASP A 127 6.64 18.08 4.72
C ASP A 127 5.68 18.02 3.53
N GLU A 128 5.83 18.99 2.63
CA GLU A 128 5.02 19.11 1.42
C GLU A 128 5.17 17.90 0.50
N ALA A 129 6.40 17.41 0.32
CA ALA A 129 6.69 16.31 -0.59
C ALA A 129 6.05 15.01 -0.09
N GLY A 130 6.18 14.72 1.21
CA GLY A 130 5.55 13.56 1.83
C GLY A 130 4.01 13.59 1.76
N LEU A 131 3.41 14.78 1.93
CA LEU A 131 1.95 14.91 1.78
C LEU A 131 1.49 14.74 0.32
N LYS A 132 2.25 15.25 -0.66
CA LYS A 132 1.97 15.01 -2.09
C LYS A 132 2.09 13.54 -2.46
N GLU A 133 3.09 12.86 -1.91
CA GLU A 133 3.31 11.42 -2.10
C GLU A 133 2.12 10.61 -1.56
N TRP A 134 1.70 10.90 -0.33
CA TRP A 134 0.51 10.30 0.29
C TRP A 134 -0.75 10.56 -0.55
N TYR A 135 -1.00 11.81 -0.94
CA TYR A 135 -2.14 12.18 -1.80
C TYR A 135 -2.13 11.39 -3.11
N SER A 136 -0.98 11.36 -3.79
CA SER A 136 -0.83 10.71 -5.11
C SER A 136 -1.02 9.19 -5.02
N ALA A 137 -0.51 8.57 -3.95
CA ALA A 137 -0.71 7.14 -3.73
C ALA A 137 -2.17 6.79 -3.51
N CYS A 138 -2.89 7.56 -2.69
CA CYS A 138 -4.32 7.35 -2.46
C CYS A 138 -5.14 7.58 -3.72
N LEU A 139 -4.81 8.62 -4.51
CA LEU A 139 -5.46 8.90 -5.80
C LEU A 139 -5.30 7.72 -6.77
N ARG A 140 -4.08 7.19 -6.94
CA ARG A 140 -3.82 6.02 -7.80
C ARG A 140 -4.58 4.77 -7.31
N ALA A 141 -4.64 4.59 -6.00
CA ALA A 141 -5.32 3.44 -5.38
C ALA A 141 -6.85 3.57 -5.34
N CYS A 142 -7.41 4.73 -5.67
CA CYS A 142 -8.81 5.08 -5.45
C CYS A 142 -9.22 4.98 -3.96
N ASP A 143 -8.31 5.28 -3.03
CA ASP A 143 -8.63 5.46 -1.61
C ASP A 143 -9.03 6.91 -1.36
N TRP A 144 -10.31 7.20 -1.56
CA TRP A 144 -10.84 8.57 -1.50
C TRP A 144 -10.74 9.18 -0.10
N THR A 145 -10.88 8.36 0.95
CA THR A 145 -10.77 8.81 2.35
C THR A 145 -9.33 9.21 2.68
N GLY A 146 -8.36 8.37 2.30
CA GLY A 146 -6.93 8.69 2.45
C GLY A 146 -6.54 9.93 1.64
N MET A 147 -7.02 10.02 0.40
CA MET A 147 -6.77 11.15 -0.50
C MET A 147 -7.28 12.47 0.09
N GLN A 148 -8.51 12.49 0.62
CA GLN A 148 -9.08 13.69 1.24
C GLN A 148 -8.27 14.13 2.47
N LYS A 149 -7.88 13.20 3.34
CA LYS A 149 -7.05 13.53 4.51
C LYS A 149 -5.72 14.17 4.12
N ALA A 150 -5.05 13.63 3.10
CA ALA A 150 -3.79 14.18 2.59
C ALA A 150 -4.00 15.58 1.99
N ALA A 151 -5.07 15.78 1.20
CA ALA A 151 -5.42 17.07 0.61
C ALA A 151 -5.74 18.15 1.67
N MET A 152 -6.52 17.80 2.70
CA MET A 152 -6.82 18.69 3.82
C MET A 152 -5.54 19.05 4.60
N SER A 153 -4.62 18.11 4.76
CA SER A 153 -3.33 18.37 5.42
C SER A 153 -2.43 19.30 4.59
N LEU A 154 -2.42 19.15 3.25
CA LEU A 154 -1.73 20.08 2.33
C LEU A 154 -2.31 21.49 2.43
N GLN A 155 -3.63 21.62 2.38
CA GLN A 155 -4.31 22.91 2.46
C GLN A 155 -4.02 23.63 3.79
N LYS A 156 -4.06 22.91 4.92
CA LYS A 156 -3.75 23.48 6.24
C LYS A 156 -2.28 23.87 6.38
N GLY A 157 -1.37 23.04 5.87
CA GLY A 157 0.07 23.28 5.97
C GLY A 157 0.58 24.39 5.04
N PHE A 158 -0.09 24.62 3.91
CA PHE A 158 0.38 25.49 2.83
C PHE A 158 -0.74 26.38 2.30
N MET A 159 -1.36 27.17 3.18
CA MET A 159 -2.52 28.02 2.88
C MET A 159 -2.30 29.05 1.77
N THR A 160 -1.05 29.46 1.54
CA THR A 160 -0.68 30.40 0.48
C THR A 160 -0.81 29.78 -0.92
N ASN A 161 -0.70 28.46 -1.03
CA ASN A 161 -0.81 27.76 -2.29
C ASN A 161 -2.27 27.37 -2.55
N ARG A 162 -2.93 28.18 -3.38
CA ARG A 162 -4.34 28.00 -3.76
C ARG A 162 -4.61 26.67 -4.44
N ALA A 163 -3.62 26.04 -5.08
CA ALA A 163 -3.81 24.73 -5.70
C ALA A 163 -4.27 23.67 -4.68
N TYR A 164 -3.73 23.68 -3.46
CA TYR A 164 -4.12 22.72 -2.42
C TYR A 164 -5.53 22.95 -1.89
N TYR A 165 -6.00 24.20 -1.91
CA TYR A 165 -7.39 24.51 -1.62
C TYR A 165 -8.33 23.84 -2.63
N PHE A 166 -8.01 23.94 -3.94
CA PHE A 166 -8.79 23.27 -4.98
C PHE A 166 -8.69 21.74 -4.89
N TRP A 167 -7.53 21.18 -4.55
CA TRP A 167 -7.37 19.73 -4.34
C TRP A 167 -8.25 19.23 -3.18
N ALA A 168 -8.31 19.98 -2.08
CA ALA A 168 -9.17 19.64 -0.95
C ALA A 168 -10.66 19.65 -1.34
N ILE A 169 -11.10 20.68 -2.08
CA ILE A 169 -12.47 20.76 -2.60
C ILE A 169 -12.78 19.59 -3.52
N ALA A 170 -11.91 19.31 -4.50
CA ALA A 170 -12.07 18.20 -5.43
C ALA A 170 -12.16 16.86 -4.70
N ALA A 171 -11.31 16.64 -3.68
CA ALA A 171 -11.35 15.42 -2.89
C ALA A 171 -12.67 15.23 -2.12
N CYS A 172 -13.24 16.32 -1.58
CA CYS A 172 -14.57 16.28 -0.97
C CYS A 172 -15.65 15.87 -1.98
N PHE A 173 -15.64 16.46 -3.18
CA PHE A 173 -16.62 16.11 -4.23
C PHE A 173 -16.47 14.67 -4.72
N ILE A 174 -15.25 14.14 -4.80
CA ILE A 174 -15.01 12.75 -5.22
C ILE A 174 -15.48 11.75 -4.14
N MET A 175 -15.34 12.07 -2.85
CA MET A 175 -15.82 11.19 -1.77
C MET A 175 -17.33 11.01 -1.77
N VAL A 176 -18.11 12.06 -2.05
CA VAL A 176 -19.57 12.04 -1.90
C VAL A 176 -20.21 10.92 -2.75
N PRO A 177 -19.94 10.80 -4.06
CA PRO A 177 -20.42 9.68 -4.87
C PRO A 177 -19.87 8.32 -4.42
N ALA A 178 -18.59 8.27 -4.03
CA ALA A 178 -17.95 7.02 -3.63
C ALA A 178 -18.55 6.41 -2.34
N MET A 179 -19.05 7.25 -1.42
CA MET A 179 -19.83 6.81 -0.27
C MET A 179 -21.22 6.33 -0.69
N THR A 180 -21.90 7.04 -1.60
CA THR A 180 -23.24 6.65 -2.08
C THR A 180 -23.29 5.38 -2.95
N ILE A 181 -22.18 4.99 -3.58
CA ILE A 181 -22.09 3.78 -4.42
C ILE A 181 -21.74 2.54 -3.59
N ASN A 182 -20.95 2.70 -2.51
CA ASN A 182 -20.60 1.59 -1.62
C ASN A 182 -21.65 1.30 -0.55
N ASP A 183 -22.45 2.29 -0.19
CA ASP A 183 -23.51 2.10 0.78
C ASP A 183 -24.82 1.69 0.11
N ARG A 184 -25.41 0.68 0.73
CA ARG A 184 -26.77 0.14 0.65
C ARG A 184 -27.88 1.21 0.84
N VAL A 185 -27.76 2.38 0.21
CA VAL A 185 -28.76 3.45 0.30
C VAL A 185 -29.97 3.12 -0.59
N TRP A 186 -29.77 2.40 -1.69
CA TRP A 186 -30.88 1.92 -2.53
C TRP A 186 -31.77 0.89 -1.84
N SER A 187 -31.26 0.09 -0.89
CA SER A 187 -32.11 -0.85 -0.14
C SER A 187 -32.98 -0.18 0.92
N CYS A 188 -32.62 1.02 1.40
CA CYS A 188 -33.46 1.81 2.31
C CYS A 188 -34.45 2.71 1.56
N LEU A 189 -34.11 3.15 0.33
CA LEU A 189 -35.03 3.89 -0.53
C LEU A 189 -36.03 2.97 -1.27
N ALA A 190 -35.65 1.72 -1.57
CA ALA A 190 -36.56 0.74 -2.18
C ALA A 190 -37.60 0.17 -1.19
N SER A 191 -37.35 0.25 0.12
CA SER A 191 -38.28 -0.20 1.18
C SER A 191 -39.24 0.89 1.69
N SER A 192 -39.10 2.13 1.18
CA SER A 192 -39.93 3.28 1.56
C SER A 192 -40.86 3.76 0.44
N LEU A 193 -40.92 3.04 -0.69
CA LEU A 193 -41.96 3.23 -1.70
C LEU A 193 -43.16 2.32 -1.36
N PRO A 194 -44.34 2.88 -1.06
CA PRO A 194 -45.56 2.07 -0.99
C PRO A 194 -45.87 1.50 -2.39
N ALA A 195 -46.40 0.28 -2.41
CA ALA A 195 -46.86 -0.42 -3.61
C ALA A 195 -47.93 0.36 -4.39
#